data_AF-A0A154BVA7-F1
#
_entry.id   AF-A0A154BVA7-F1
#
_cell.length_a   1.000
_cell.length_b   1.000
_cell.length_c   1.000
_cell.angle_alpha   90.00
_cell.angle_beta   90.00
_cell.angle_gamma   90.00
#
_symmetry.space_group_name_H-M   'P 1'
#
loop_
_entity.id
_entity.type
_entity.pdbx_description
1 polymer ?
#
loop_
_entity_poly.entity_id
_entity_poly.type
_entity_poly.pdbx_seq_one_letter_code
_entity_poly.pdbx_strand_id
1 'polypeptide(L)'
;MQNKYQVAIHFGKSFGRIEYDPAAKTATVILDNPIKRKEVEDYLKQPRIMPHARATLLDLEHLEIKPLDSLETLKLALTNLWETTGVLVDWSRPADDTFRV
;
A
#
# COMPACT_ATOMS: atom_id res chain seq x y z
N MET A 1 -9.37 -3.41 -21.10
CA MET A 1 -9.83 -2.84 -19.82
C MET A 1 -8.64 -2.92 -18.89
N GLN A 2 -8.08 -1.78 -18.48
CA GLN A 2 -6.92 -1.79 -17.58
C GLN A 2 -7.45 -2.15 -16.19
N ASN A 3 -7.14 -3.37 -15.73
CA ASN A 3 -7.55 -3.79 -14.40
C ASN A 3 -6.81 -2.92 -13.39
N LYS A 4 -7.55 -2.06 -12.69
CA LYS A 4 -7.03 -1.37 -11.50
C LYS A 4 -6.57 -2.43 -10.51
N TYR A 5 -5.42 -2.22 -9.89
CA TYR A 5 -4.97 -3.10 -8.83
C TYR A 5 -5.75 -2.77 -7.56
N GLN A 6 -6.25 -3.78 -6.86
CA GLN A 6 -6.99 -3.60 -5.62
C GLN A 6 -6.40 -4.49 -4.54
N VAL A 7 -6.30 -3.96 -3.32
CA VAL A 7 -5.82 -4.70 -2.15
C VAL A 7 -6.61 -4.32 -0.91
N ALA A 8 -6.93 -5.32 -0.11
CA ALA A 8 -7.68 -5.16 1.13
C ALA A 8 -6.78 -4.59 2.23
N ILE A 9 -7.32 -3.66 3.02
CA ILE A 9 -6.64 -3.09 4.18
C ILE A 9 -7.59 -3.08 5.37
N HIS A 10 -7.04 -3.14 6.58
CA HIS A 10 -7.86 -2.99 7.79
C HIS A 10 -7.11 -2.35 8.94
N PHE A 11 -7.86 -1.74 9.84
CA PHE A 11 -7.39 -1.18 11.10
C PHE A 11 -8.39 -1.52 12.21
N GLY A 12 -8.01 -2.43 13.11
CA GLY A 12 -8.92 -2.95 14.13
C GLY A 12 -10.15 -3.61 13.47
N LYS A 13 -11.34 -3.03 13.68
CA LYS A 13 -12.60 -3.48 13.07
C LYS A 13 -13.01 -2.68 11.82
N SER A 14 -12.17 -1.75 11.37
CA SER A 14 -12.43 -0.97 10.16
C SER A 14 -11.79 -1.65 8.96
N PHE A 15 -12.61 -2.03 8.00
CA PHE A 15 -12.21 -2.68 6.76
C PHE A 15 -12.26 -1.67 5.62
N GLY A 16 -11.20 -1.63 4.81
CA GLY A 16 -11.09 -0.82 3.62
C GLY A 16 -10.34 -1.49 2.47
N ARG A 17 -10.11 -0.74 1.39
CA ARG A 17 -9.28 -1.18 0.27
C ARG A 17 -8.49 -0.03 -0.31
N ILE A 18 -7.38 -0.36 -0.95
CA ILE A 18 -6.61 0.58 -1.77
C ILE A 18 -6.81 0.17 -3.23
N GLU A 19 -7.23 1.12 -4.05
CA GLU A 19 -7.36 0.96 -5.49
C GLU A 19 -6.26 1.76 -6.17
N TYR A 20 -5.40 1.10 -6.94
CA TYR A 20 -4.30 1.73 -7.68
C TYR A 20 -4.54 1.66 -9.18
N ASP A 21 -4.39 2.81 -9.83
CA ASP A 21 -4.43 2.95 -11.27
C ASP A 21 -2.98 3.10 -11.79
N PRO A 22 -2.42 2.08 -12.46
CA PRO A 22 -1.05 2.12 -12.97
C PRO A 22 -0.85 3.08 -14.13
N ALA A 23 -1.91 3.43 -14.89
CA ALA A 23 -1.78 4.41 -15.99
C ALA A 23 -1.79 5.84 -15.46
N ALA A 24 -2.66 6.12 -14.49
CA ALA A 24 -2.71 7.43 -13.86
C ALA A 24 -1.63 7.62 -12.78
N LYS A 25 -0.99 6.54 -12.30
CA LYS A 25 -0.08 6.54 -11.15
C LYS A 25 -0.73 7.16 -9.91
N THR A 26 -2.00 6.82 -9.69
CA THR A 26 -2.79 7.33 -8.56
C THR A 26 -3.36 6.17 -7.75
N ALA A 27 -3.50 6.40 -6.44
CA ALA A 27 -4.17 5.46 -5.55
C ALA A 27 -5.34 6.15 -4.84
N THR A 28 -6.45 5.42 -4.71
CA THR A 28 -7.62 5.81 -3.92
C THR A 28 -7.68 4.92 -2.69
N VAL A 29 -7.77 5.53 -1.51
CA VAL A 29 -7.85 4.81 -0.23
C VAL A 29 -9.29 4.89 0.27
N ILE A 30 -9.92 3.72 0.41
CA ILE A 30 -11.28 3.59 0.94
C ILE A 30 -11.13 2.95 2.31
N LEU A 31 -11.36 3.68 3.39
CA LEU A 31 -11.29 3.16 4.76
C LEU A 31 -12.20 3.98 5.67
N ASP A 32 -13.10 3.36 6.43
CA ASP A 32 -14.10 4.10 7.22
C ASP A 32 -13.47 5.04 8.26
N ASN A 33 -12.32 4.67 8.83
CA ASN A 33 -11.58 5.55 9.73
C ASN A 33 -10.89 6.69 8.95
N PRO A 34 -11.35 7.96 9.07
CA PRO A 34 -10.84 9.06 8.26
C PRO A 34 -9.42 9.48 8.63
N ILE A 35 -9.02 9.30 9.90
CA ILE A 35 -7.66 9.61 10.37
C ILE A 35 -6.68 8.64 9.72
N LYS A 36 -6.96 7.34 9.80
CA LYS A 36 -6.13 6.30 9.20
C LYS A 36 -6.14 6.35 7.69
N ARG A 37 -7.27 6.69 7.08
CA ARG A 37 -7.36 6.92 5.62
C ARG A 37 -6.36 8.00 5.19
N LYS A 38 -6.36 9.14 5.88
CA LYS A 38 -5.44 10.24 5.59
C LYS A 38 -3.98 9.85 5.80
N GLU A 39 -3.66 9.13 6.88
CA GLU A 39 -2.31 8.64 7.11
C GLU A 39 -1.81 7.72 5.98
N VAL A 40 -2.68 6.84 5.46
CA VAL A 40 -2.35 5.98 4.31
C VAL A 40 -2.20 6.80 3.02
N GLU A 41 -3.06 7.79 2.79
CA GLU A 41 -2.93 8.68 1.63
C GLU A 41 -1.62 9.50 1.66
N ASP A 42 -1.28 10.04 2.83
CA ASP A 42 -0.04 10.79 3.03
C ASP A 42 1.18 9.86 2.94
N TYR A 43 1.07 8.63 3.44
CA TYR A 43 2.09 7.58 3.29
C TYR A 43 2.43 7.31 1.82
N LEU A 44 1.41 7.19 0.96
CA LEU A 44 1.58 6.85 -0.45
C LEU A 44 2.15 8.01 -1.29
N LYS A 45 1.98 9.26 -0.85
CA LYS A 45 2.46 10.46 -1.57
C LYS A 45 3.93 10.75 -1.33
N GLN A 46 4.51 10.24 -0.25
CA GLN A 46 5.89 10.53 0.14
C GLN A 46 6.87 9.49 -0.43
N PRO A 47 8.00 9.92 -1.02
CA PRO A 47 9.12 9.01 -1.31
C PRO A 47 9.61 8.36 -0.03
N ARG A 48 10.08 7.11 -0.12
CA ARG A 48 10.54 6.33 1.02
C ARG A 48 11.83 5.64 0.72
N ILE A 49 12.70 5.60 1.71
CA ILE A 49 13.93 4.82 1.67
C ILE A 49 13.60 3.43 2.22
N MET A 50 13.85 2.41 1.41
CA MET A 50 13.56 1.02 1.76
C MET A 50 14.84 0.19 1.66
N PRO A 51 15.15 -0.66 2.65
CA PRO A 51 16.26 -1.59 2.54
C PRO A 51 15.92 -2.65 1.49
N HIS A 52 16.86 -2.88 0.58
CA HIS A 52 16.77 -3.86 -0.49
C HIS A 52 18.04 -4.71 -0.49
N ALA A 53 17.87 -6.02 -0.35
CA ALA A 53 18.98 -6.96 -0.41
C ALA A 53 19.43 -7.11 -1.86
N ARG A 54 20.70 -6.79 -2.13
CA ARG A 54 21.25 -6.83 -3.50
C ARG A 54 21.76 -8.24 -3.86
N ALA A 55 22.81 -8.70 -3.19
CA ALA A 55 23.46 -9.97 -3.51
C ALA A 55 23.40 -10.99 -2.35
N THR A 56 23.41 -10.52 -1.11
CA THR A 56 23.36 -11.37 0.08
C THR A 56 22.46 -10.75 1.14
N LEU A 57 22.02 -11.55 2.12
CA LEU A 57 21.19 -11.08 3.23
C LEU A 57 21.88 -10.00 4.10
N LEU A 58 23.20 -9.89 4.02
CA LEU A 58 24.00 -8.90 4.76
C LEU A 58 24.33 -7.65 3.92
N ASP A 59 24.07 -7.68 2.62
CA ASP A 59 24.34 -6.60 1.67
C ASP A 59 23.03 -5.87 1.34
N LEU A 60 22.64 -4.97 2.25
CA LEU A 60 21.44 -4.17 2.16
C LEU A 60 21.76 -2.78 1.59
N GLU A 61 21.20 -2.49 0.43
CA GLU A 61 21.20 -1.14 -0.16
C GLU A 61 19.91 -0.41 0.22
N HIS A 62 19.98 0.91 0.35
CA HIS A 62 18.83 1.74 0.64
C HIS A 62 18.32 2.34 -0.68
N LEU A 63 17.19 1.83 -1.18
CA LEU A 63 16.56 2.32 -2.40
C LEU A 63 15.51 3.38 -2.05
N GLU A 64 15.62 4.54 -2.68
CA GLU A 64 14.52 5.51 -2.68
C GLU A 64 13.43 5.03 -3.65
N ILE A 65 12.25 4.74 -3.11
CA ILE A 65 11.08 4.35 -3.89
C ILE A 65 10.00 5.41 -3.82
N LYS A 66 9.28 5.57 -4.93
CA LYS A 66 8.03 6.33 -5.00
C LYS A 66 6.86 5.34 -5.05
N PRO A 67 6.02 5.26 -4.00
CA PRO A 67 5.00 4.21 -3.89
C PRO A 67 4.04 4.13 -5.08
N LEU A 68 3.75 5.24 -5.75
CA LEU A 68 2.78 5.28 -6.86
C LEU A 68 3.40 5.14 -8.26
N ASP A 69 4.73 5.01 -8.36
CA ASP A 69 5.42 5.03 -9.64
C ASP A 69 5.21 3.76 -10.48
N SER A 70 5.15 2.59 -9.83
CA SER A 70 4.81 1.32 -10.44
C SER A 70 4.03 0.41 -9.48
N LEU A 71 3.43 -0.65 -10.01
CA LEU A 71 2.78 -1.66 -9.17
C LEU A 71 3.77 -2.37 -8.24
N GLU A 72 5.01 -2.57 -8.67
CA GLU A 72 6.05 -3.19 -7.85
C GLU A 72 6.46 -2.29 -6.69
N THR A 73 6.67 -0.99 -6.94
CA THR A 73 7.00 -0.03 -5.86
C THR A 73 5.83 0.18 -4.92
N LEU A 74 4.59 0.11 -5.43
CA LEU A 74 3.39 0.13 -4.59
C LEU A 74 3.36 -1.06 -3.65
N LYS A 75 3.47 -2.28 -4.19
CA LYS A 75 3.46 -3.50 -3.38
C LYS A 75 4.57 -3.49 -2.34
N LEU A 76 5.77 -3.05 -2.72
CA LEU A 76 6.89 -2.91 -1.81
C LEU A 76 6.60 -1.88 -0.71
N ALA A 77 6.05 -0.71 -1.03
CA ALA A 77 5.67 0.26 -0.01
C ALA A 77 4.59 -0.31 0.94
N LEU A 78 3.61 -1.05 0.41
CA LEU A 78 2.54 -1.64 1.20
C LEU A 78 3.02 -2.68 2.23
N THR A 79 4.16 -3.37 2.02
CA THR A 79 4.69 -4.31 3.03
C THR A 79 5.11 -3.61 4.32
N ASN A 80 5.46 -2.33 4.26
CA ASN A 80 5.88 -1.52 5.42
C ASN A 80 4.85 -0.43 5.77
N LEU A 81 3.61 -0.52 5.25
CA LEU A 81 2.54 0.45 5.54
C LEU A 81 2.21 0.50 7.04
N TRP A 82 2.17 -0.68 7.67
CA TRP A 82 1.76 -0.86 9.05
C TRP A 82 2.72 -0.21 10.04
N GLU A 83 4.02 -0.12 9.71
CA GLU A 83 5.01 0.50 10.60
C GLU A 83 4.74 1.99 10.82
N THR A 84 4.28 2.70 9.78
CA THR A 84 4.00 4.13 9.87
C THR A 84 2.55 4.41 10.29
N THR A 85 1.59 3.64 9.80
CA THR A 85 0.16 3.97 9.92
C THR A 85 -0.60 3.05 10.88
N GLY A 86 -0.04 1.89 11.22
CA GLY A 86 -0.74 0.81 11.93
C GLY A 86 -1.82 0.11 11.11
N VAL A 87 -2.02 0.50 9.84
CA VAL A 87 -2.97 -0.15 8.93
C VAL A 87 -2.33 -1.41 8.34
N LEU A 88 -3.05 -2.53 8.43
CA LEU A 88 -2.60 -3.82 7.97
C LEU A 88 -3.12 -4.08 6.56
N VAL A 89 -2.28 -4.69 5.72
CA VAL A 89 -2.64 -5.10 4.36
C VAL A 89 -2.99 -6.59 4.39
N ASP A 90 -4.15 -6.95 3.86
CA ASP A 90 -4.58 -8.34 3.75
C ASP A 90 -4.29 -8.86 2.33
N TRP A 91 -3.27 -9.70 2.22
CA TRP A 91 -2.82 -10.32 0.97
C TRP A 91 -3.59 -11.60 0.62
N SER A 92 -4.39 -12.12 1.56
CA SER A 92 -5.07 -13.41 1.45
C SER A 92 -6.51 -13.27 0.95
N ARG A 93 -7.10 -12.08 1.09
CA ARG A 93 -8.49 -11.82 0.72
C ARG A 93 -8.59 -10.98 -0.55
N PRO A 94 -9.56 -11.27 -1.43
CA PRO A 94 -9.88 -10.38 -2.53
C PRO A 94 -10.40 -9.04 -1.98
N ALA A 95 -10.00 -7.95 -2.64
CA ALA A 95 -10.40 -6.59 -2.29
C ALA A 95 -11.67 -6.16 -3.06
N ASP A 96 -12.61 -7.09 -3.23
CA ASP A 96 -13.84 -6.88 -3.98
C ASP A 96 -14.90 -6.13 -3.15
N ASP A 97 -16.03 -5.77 -3.78
CA ASP A 97 -17.11 -5.01 -3.12
C ASP A 97 -17.80 -5.78 -1.97
N THR A 98 -17.55 -7.09 -1.86
CA THR A 98 -17.97 -7.92 -0.72
C THR A 98 -17.17 -7.67 0.56
N PHE A 99 -16.14 -6.81 0.52
CA PHE A 99 -15.30 -6.48 1.68
C PHE A 99 -15.99 -5.67 2.80
N ARG A 100 -17.28 -5.35 2.66
CA ARG A 100 -18.10 -4.72 3.72
C ARG A 100 -18.67 -5.78 4.66
N VAL A 101 -17.92 -6.17 5.69
CA VAL A 101 -18.45 -6.96 6.82
C VAL A 101 -18.16 -6.25 8.13
#